data_AF-A0A850AFA0-F1
#
_entry.id   AF-A0A850AFA0-F1
#
_cell.length_a   1.000
_cell.length_b   1.000
_cell.length_c   1.000
_cell.angle_alpha   90.00
_cell.angle_beta   90.00
_cell.angle_gamma   90.00
#
_symmetry.space_group_name_H-M   'P 1'
#
loop_
_entity.id
_entity.type
_entity.pdbx_description
1 polymer ?
#
loop_
_entity_poly.entity_id
_entity_poly.type
_entity_poly.pdbx_seq_one_letter_code
_entity_poly.pdbx_strand_id
1 'polypeptide(L)'
;MARKFRTIYILYLLCFLPVQLMADEPVKIARVLDANLFELKDGRKIRLANLDAPSIHDPDPYRAALAKMIKKYGQEQLAGQTALAEFTAQRDSACDCFPVHLFREFTLKTVWYNQSYLEKGYGAYLASPDSTYHSRRDGYPREYVAASEAARKSNRGIWDPDRYKPRPNRHSVNLLAGAGDRPGFSDDYYRELYVSYEPVAYKSAFSIVFGLMQTKAVDEPEAPGGYPGSEIRTFNLPYLIPQIRVQTDYFGFNLGIFFNVRVFSRGYPIPFLFPSISLKAGFLRAFYLSADLLNDFLFGPSSIGLNLRIAHPDIHLWIGNTAFGEGGSVPGLRLNVLIAGRYLLKAQGAYDFGEPEKRYGFRVGMGYVLGTR
;
A
#
# COMPACT_ATOMS: atom_id res chain seq x y z
N MET A 1 -18.37 27.47 80.56
CA MET A 1 -17.07 27.03 80.00
C MET A 1 -17.15 26.04 78.83
N ALA A 2 -18.29 25.41 78.53
CA ALA A 2 -18.38 24.33 77.53
C ALA A 2 -18.44 24.76 76.03
N ARG A 3 -18.54 26.06 75.69
CA ARG A 3 -18.65 26.53 74.29
C ARG A 3 -17.33 26.71 73.55
N LYS A 4 -16.18 26.85 74.25
CA LYS A 4 -14.87 27.12 73.60
C LYS A 4 -14.18 25.88 73.01
N PHE A 5 -14.59 24.66 73.39
CA PHE A 5 -13.95 23.43 72.89
C PHE A 5 -14.48 22.96 71.52
N ARG A 6 -15.69 23.34 71.09
CA ARG A 6 -16.25 22.90 69.80
C ARG A 6 -15.55 23.51 68.59
N THR A 7 -15.01 24.72 68.70
CA THR A 7 -14.37 25.43 67.58
C THR A 7 -13.02 24.82 67.19
N ILE A 8 -12.30 24.22 68.14
CA ILE A 8 -10.97 23.64 67.90
C ILE A 8 -11.07 22.32 67.11
N TYR A 9 -12.09 21.51 67.36
CA TYR A 9 -12.31 20.26 66.60
C TYR A 9 -12.75 20.50 65.16
N ILE A 10 -13.50 21.56 64.87
CA ILE A 10 -13.90 21.92 63.49
C ILE A 10 -12.68 22.36 62.66
N LEU A 11 -11.71 23.06 63.27
CA LEU A 11 -10.47 23.44 62.60
C LEU A 11 -9.59 22.21 62.28
N TYR A 12 -9.48 21.24 63.20
CA TYR A 12 -8.73 20.01 62.95
C TYR A 12 -9.40 19.12 61.87
N LEU A 13 -10.73 19.07 61.82
CA LEU A 13 -11.46 18.31 60.81
C LEU A 13 -11.30 18.92 59.39
N LEU A 14 -11.15 20.24 59.29
CA LEU A 14 -10.90 20.96 58.03
C LEU A 14 -9.47 20.78 57.50
N CYS A 15 -8.48 20.58 58.38
CA CYS A 15 -7.09 20.28 57.97
C CYS A 15 -6.88 18.82 57.51
N PHE A 16 -7.80 17.92 57.84
CA PHE A 16 -7.76 16.51 57.43
C PHE A 16 -8.74 16.17 56.30
N LEU A 17 -9.40 17.15 55.69
CA LEU A 17 -10.02 16.92 54.38
C LEU A 17 -8.88 16.56 53.44
N PRO A 18 -8.76 15.29 52.98
CA PRO A 18 -7.80 14.98 51.95
C PRO A 18 -8.28 15.80 50.76
N VAL A 19 -7.57 16.89 50.47
CA VAL A 19 -7.61 17.45 49.13
C VAL A 19 -7.06 16.32 48.28
N GLN A 20 -7.96 15.47 47.80
CA GLN A 20 -7.72 14.57 46.69
C GLN A 20 -7.55 15.49 45.48
N LEU A 21 -6.44 16.23 45.49
CA LEU A 21 -5.78 16.68 44.30
C LEU A 21 -5.59 15.39 43.51
N MET A 22 -6.49 15.18 42.55
CA MET A 22 -6.29 14.28 41.42
C MET A 22 -4.96 14.70 40.80
N ALA A 23 -3.88 14.16 41.34
CA ALA A 23 -2.53 14.39 40.90
C ALA A 23 -2.28 13.44 39.74
N ASP A 24 -1.55 13.91 38.74
CA ASP A 24 -1.21 13.12 37.57
C ASP A 24 -0.47 11.85 38.01
N GLU A 25 -1.01 10.69 37.65
CA GLU A 25 -0.45 9.39 38.07
C GLU A 25 0.53 8.90 36.99
N PRO A 26 1.80 8.59 37.34
CA PRO A 26 2.70 7.95 36.40
C PRO A 26 2.27 6.50 36.15
N VAL A 27 1.85 6.21 34.93
CA VAL A 27 1.41 4.87 34.51
C VAL A 27 2.37 4.27 33.49
N LYS A 28 2.58 2.95 33.57
CA LYS A 28 3.35 2.19 32.58
C LYS A 28 2.43 1.36 31.70
N ILE A 29 2.42 1.64 30.40
CA ILE A 29 1.57 0.95 29.44
C ILE A 29 2.22 -0.38 29.06
N ALA A 30 1.56 -1.50 29.37
CA ALA A 30 2.07 -2.83 29.06
C ALA A 30 1.79 -3.21 27.62
N ARG A 31 0.55 -3.05 27.15
CA ARG A 31 0.15 -3.34 25.77
C ARG A 31 -1.01 -2.48 25.31
N VAL A 32 -1.15 -2.36 23.99
CA VAL A 32 -2.28 -1.71 23.32
C VAL A 32 -3.29 -2.77 22.93
N LEU A 33 -4.49 -2.68 23.47
CA LEU A 33 -5.57 -3.66 23.25
C LEU A 33 -6.36 -3.32 21.98
N ASP A 34 -6.73 -2.06 21.81
CA ASP A 34 -7.49 -1.53 20.67
C ASP A 34 -6.99 -0.11 20.31
N ALA A 35 -7.63 0.57 19.35
CA ALA A 35 -7.21 1.88 18.86
C ALA A 35 -6.99 2.91 19.99
N ASN A 36 -7.90 3.00 20.96
CA ASN A 36 -7.79 3.92 22.11
C ASN A 36 -7.82 3.22 23.47
N LEU A 37 -7.68 1.89 23.51
CA LEU A 37 -7.76 1.08 24.73
C LEU A 37 -6.41 0.43 25.03
N PHE A 38 -5.94 0.62 26.27
CA PHE A 38 -4.62 0.20 26.73
C PHE A 38 -4.73 -0.62 28.01
N GLU A 39 -3.79 -1.53 28.20
CA GLU A 39 -3.59 -2.23 29.46
C GLU A 39 -2.30 -1.74 30.12
N LEU A 40 -2.40 -1.40 31.40
CA LEU A 40 -1.29 -0.98 32.24
C LEU A 40 -0.54 -2.20 32.80
N LYS A 41 0.70 -1.98 33.26
CA LYS A 41 1.54 -3.04 33.85
C LYS A 41 0.93 -3.65 35.12
N ASP A 42 0.07 -2.92 35.82
CA ASP A 42 -0.67 -3.39 36.99
C ASP A 42 -1.98 -4.13 36.64
N GLY A 43 -2.29 -4.30 35.35
CA GLY A 43 -3.48 -4.99 34.86
C GLY A 43 -4.72 -4.09 34.67
N ARG A 44 -4.70 -2.82 35.11
CA ARG A 44 -5.80 -1.89 34.85
C ARG A 44 -5.95 -1.62 33.35
N LYS A 45 -7.18 -1.42 32.91
CA LYS A 45 -7.50 -0.97 31.54
C LYS A 45 -7.86 0.51 31.53
N ILE A 46 -7.27 1.24 30.62
CA ILE A 46 -7.51 2.67 30.42
C ILE A 46 -7.92 2.95 28.97
N ARG A 47 -8.80 3.92 28.76
CA ARG A 47 -9.24 4.40 27.44
C ARG A 47 -8.98 5.89 27.32
N LEU A 48 -8.58 6.39 26.15
CA LEU A 48 -8.48 7.84 25.95
C LEU A 48 -9.84 8.50 26.13
N ALA A 49 -9.92 9.47 27.04
CA ALA A 49 -11.08 10.31 27.26
C ALA A 49 -11.33 11.25 26.07
N ASN A 50 -12.60 11.64 25.91
CA ASN A 50 -13.10 12.58 24.89
C ASN A 50 -12.78 12.23 23.42
N LEU A 51 -12.58 10.95 23.13
CA LEU A 51 -12.24 10.44 21.81
C LEU A 51 -13.14 9.25 21.47
N ASP A 52 -13.91 9.36 20.39
CA ASP A 52 -14.58 8.22 19.74
C ASP A 52 -13.67 7.67 18.65
N ALA A 53 -13.00 6.55 18.93
CA ALA A 53 -12.09 5.88 18.00
C ALA A 53 -12.71 4.56 17.50
N PRO A 54 -12.43 4.15 16.25
CA PRO A 54 -12.92 2.88 15.74
C PRO A 54 -12.28 1.70 16.48
N SER A 55 -13.01 0.58 16.59
CA SER A 55 -12.50 -0.66 17.19
C SER A 55 -11.94 -1.60 16.13
N ILE A 56 -10.95 -2.44 16.49
CA ILE A 56 -10.53 -3.56 15.62
C ILE A 56 -11.65 -4.59 15.37
N HIS A 57 -12.71 -4.55 16.17
CA HIS A 57 -13.92 -5.37 16.06
C HIS A 57 -15.12 -4.60 15.48
N ASP A 58 -14.90 -3.41 14.91
CA ASP A 58 -15.95 -2.62 14.27
C ASP A 58 -16.60 -3.40 13.11
N PRO A 59 -17.95 -3.41 12.99
CA PRO A 59 -18.64 -4.11 11.90
C PRO A 59 -18.32 -3.49 10.53
N ASP A 60 -17.93 -2.21 10.47
CA ASP A 60 -17.45 -1.60 9.24
C ASP A 60 -15.99 -2.02 8.99
N PRO A 61 -15.70 -2.76 7.89
CA PRO A 61 -14.34 -3.21 7.57
C PRO A 61 -13.35 -2.06 7.37
N TYR A 62 -13.82 -0.89 6.95
CA TYR A 62 -12.99 0.31 6.88
C TYR A 62 -12.53 0.75 8.26
N ARG A 63 -13.46 0.92 9.19
CA ARG A 63 -13.18 1.34 10.58
C ARG A 63 -12.28 0.31 11.27
N ALA A 64 -12.55 -0.99 11.09
CA ALA A 64 -11.71 -2.05 11.64
C ALA A 64 -10.27 -2.05 11.08
N ALA A 65 -10.10 -1.80 9.78
CA ALA A 65 -8.77 -1.68 9.17
C ALA A 65 -8.02 -0.44 9.69
N LEU A 66 -8.72 0.69 9.84
CA LEU A 66 -8.17 1.90 10.42
C LEU A 66 -7.75 1.69 11.88
N ALA A 67 -8.59 1.06 12.69
CA ALA A 67 -8.30 0.72 14.08
C ALA A 67 -7.03 -0.13 14.22
N LYS A 68 -6.77 -1.07 13.30
CA LYS A 68 -5.51 -1.85 13.29
C LYS A 68 -4.28 -0.98 13.08
N MET A 69 -4.36 0.03 12.20
CA MET A 69 -3.25 0.97 12.01
C MET A 69 -3.06 1.89 13.22
N ILE A 70 -4.15 2.37 13.81
CA ILE A 70 -4.10 3.21 15.01
C ILE A 70 -3.50 2.42 16.18
N LYS A 71 -3.94 1.16 16.37
CA LYS A 71 -3.36 0.24 17.36
C LYS A 71 -1.85 0.07 17.14
N LYS A 72 -1.40 -0.13 15.90
CA LYS A 72 0.04 -0.23 15.58
C LYS A 72 0.78 1.06 15.96
N TYR A 73 0.22 2.23 15.63
CA TYR A 73 0.78 3.51 16.06
C TYR A 73 0.87 3.62 17.59
N GLY A 74 -0.18 3.23 18.31
CA GLY A 74 -0.17 3.15 19.77
C GLY A 74 0.93 2.21 20.28
N GLN A 75 1.13 1.06 19.65
CA GLN A 75 2.19 0.12 20.04
C GLN A 75 3.57 0.75 19.88
N GLU A 76 3.81 1.47 18.78
CA GLU A 76 5.08 2.15 18.51
C GLU A 76 5.35 3.33 19.46
N GLN A 77 4.31 4.07 19.86
CA GLN A 77 4.48 5.30 20.64
C GLN A 77 4.33 5.12 22.16
N LEU A 78 3.52 4.15 22.59
CA LEU A 78 3.06 4.03 23.98
C LEU A 78 3.44 2.71 24.64
N ALA A 79 3.52 1.59 23.91
CA ALA A 79 3.78 0.29 24.54
C ALA A 79 5.17 0.24 25.20
N GLY A 80 5.23 -0.26 26.44
CA GLY A 80 6.43 -0.32 27.26
C GLY A 80 6.86 1.01 27.87
N GLN A 81 6.19 2.11 27.53
CA GLN A 81 6.55 3.45 27.96
C GLN A 81 5.82 3.86 29.24
N THR A 82 6.41 4.82 29.97
CA THR A 82 5.75 5.54 31.06
C THR A 82 5.12 6.82 30.52
N ALA A 83 3.91 7.12 30.98
CA ALA A 83 3.19 8.37 30.69
C ALA A 83 2.54 8.87 31.98
N LEU A 84 2.17 10.15 32.01
CA LEU A 84 1.30 10.70 33.05
C LEU A 84 -0.15 10.49 32.60
N ALA A 85 -0.98 10.03 33.53
CA ALA A 85 -2.40 9.81 33.33
C ALA A 85 -3.20 10.69 34.28
N GLU A 86 -4.09 11.50 33.70
CA GLU A 86 -5.12 12.19 34.45
C GLU A 86 -6.43 11.43 34.29
N PHE A 87 -6.87 10.79 35.37
CA PHE A 87 -8.07 9.97 35.40
C PHE A 87 -9.33 10.84 35.49
N THR A 88 -10.33 10.52 34.67
CA THR A 88 -11.66 11.12 34.82
C THR A 88 -12.45 10.39 35.91
N ALA A 89 -13.35 11.10 36.59
CA ALA A 89 -14.02 10.60 37.80
C ALA A 89 -14.94 9.39 37.57
N GLN A 90 -15.35 9.13 36.34
CA GLN A 90 -16.35 8.11 36.02
C GLN A 90 -15.70 6.93 35.31
N ARG A 91 -15.71 5.76 35.97
CA ARG A 91 -15.35 4.50 35.33
C ARG A 91 -16.44 4.14 34.32
N ASP A 92 -16.04 3.79 33.11
CA ASP A 92 -16.97 3.30 32.10
C ASP A 92 -17.30 1.85 32.45
N SER A 93 -18.53 1.64 32.93
CA SER A 93 -19.05 0.37 33.42
C SER A 93 -19.21 -0.66 32.30
N ALA A 94 -19.32 -0.25 31.04
CA ALA A 94 -19.49 -1.16 29.90
C ALA A 94 -18.17 -1.82 29.48
N CYS A 95 -17.05 -1.09 29.54
CA CYS A 95 -15.73 -1.61 29.17
C CYS A 95 -14.86 -2.02 30.37
N ASP A 96 -15.35 -1.84 31.59
CA ASP A 96 -14.60 -1.97 32.84
C ASP A 96 -13.28 -1.17 32.84
N CYS A 97 -13.28 -0.03 32.14
CA CYS A 97 -12.08 0.74 31.83
C CYS A 97 -12.17 2.20 32.34
N PHE A 98 -11.02 2.79 32.64
CA PHE A 98 -10.96 4.17 33.12
C PHE A 98 -10.70 5.15 31.96
N PRO A 99 -11.52 6.18 31.76
CA PRO A 99 -11.23 7.21 30.78
C PRO A 99 -10.11 8.12 31.33
N VAL A 100 -9.08 8.35 30.53
CA VAL A 100 -7.89 9.11 30.92
C VAL A 100 -7.46 10.12 29.87
N HIS A 101 -6.84 11.20 30.32
CA HIS A 101 -5.99 12.05 29.49
C HIS A 101 -4.54 11.60 29.68
N LEU A 102 -3.93 11.09 28.60
CA LEU A 102 -2.53 10.66 28.62
C LEU A 102 -1.64 11.75 28.07
N PHE A 103 -0.54 12.03 28.77
CA PHE A 103 0.48 12.95 28.28
C PHE A 103 1.89 12.57 28.74
N ARG A 104 2.88 13.16 28.07
CA ARG A 104 4.27 13.09 28.49
C ARG A 104 4.88 14.48 28.48
N GLU A 105 5.54 14.82 29.57
CA GLU A 105 6.32 16.04 29.69
C GLU A 105 7.74 15.80 29.21
N PHE A 106 8.21 16.67 28.33
CA PHE A 106 9.59 16.80 27.90
C PHE A 106 10.09 18.18 28.31
N THR A 107 11.41 18.38 28.37
CA THR A 107 12.03 19.63 28.83
C THR A 107 11.48 20.90 28.17
N LEU A 108 11.07 20.82 26.89
CA LEU A 108 10.61 21.97 26.11
C LEU A 108 9.15 21.86 25.61
N LYS A 109 8.48 20.73 25.88
CA LYS A 109 7.11 20.51 25.37
C LYS A 109 6.36 19.42 26.14
N THR A 110 5.05 19.53 26.18
CA THR A 110 4.16 18.47 26.64
C THR A 110 3.43 17.87 25.45
N VAL A 111 3.45 16.54 25.34
CA VAL A 111 2.72 15.83 24.27
C VAL A 111 1.47 15.22 24.86
N TRP A 112 0.31 15.73 24.46
CA TRP A 112 -1.01 15.20 24.82
C TRP A 112 -1.43 14.14 23.79
N TYR A 113 -1.52 12.88 24.21
CA TYR A 113 -1.83 11.79 23.29
C TYR A 113 -3.27 11.87 22.80
N ASN A 114 -4.24 12.26 23.63
CA ASN A 114 -5.64 12.44 23.22
C ASN A 114 -5.75 13.48 22.08
N GLN A 115 -5.10 14.64 22.25
CA GLN A 115 -5.03 15.67 21.21
C GLN A 115 -4.32 15.14 19.96
N SER A 116 -3.17 14.47 20.10
CA SER A 116 -2.43 13.93 18.96
C SER A 116 -3.25 12.93 18.14
N TYR A 117 -4.09 12.11 18.80
CA TYR A 117 -5.03 11.21 18.14
C TYR A 117 -6.10 11.99 17.35
N LEU A 118 -6.68 13.04 17.93
CA LEU A 118 -7.64 13.90 17.25
C LEU A 118 -7.02 14.62 16.04
N GLU A 119 -5.81 15.17 16.19
CA GLU A 119 -5.09 15.84 15.10
C GLU A 119 -4.81 14.89 13.94
N LYS A 120 -4.51 13.62 14.21
CA LYS A 120 -4.30 12.60 13.17
C LYS A 120 -5.60 12.07 12.57
N GLY A 121 -6.76 12.47 13.11
CA GLY A 121 -8.06 11.94 12.71
C GLY A 121 -8.28 10.49 13.16
N TYR A 122 -7.60 10.04 14.23
CA TYR A 122 -7.77 8.67 14.75
C TYR A 122 -9.05 8.46 15.55
N GLY A 123 -9.81 9.54 15.77
CA GLY A 123 -11.15 9.50 16.32
C GLY A 123 -11.83 10.87 16.21
N ALA A 124 -13.12 10.90 16.50
CA ALA A 124 -13.90 12.13 16.62
C ALA A 124 -13.83 12.63 18.05
N TYR A 125 -13.89 13.95 18.24
CA TYR A 125 -14.05 14.51 19.57
C TYR A 125 -15.43 14.17 20.11
N LEU A 126 -15.48 13.57 21.30
CA LEU A 126 -16.72 13.28 22.02
C LEU A 126 -16.75 14.11 23.30
N ALA A 127 -17.64 15.10 23.36
CA ALA A 127 -17.88 15.82 24.59
C ALA A 127 -18.43 14.85 25.64
N SER A 128 -17.74 14.69 26.77
CA SER A 128 -18.23 13.88 27.87
C SER A 128 -19.11 14.76 28.76
N PRO A 129 -20.38 14.38 29.03
CA PRO A 129 -21.30 15.19 29.82
C PRO A 129 -20.84 15.39 31.27
N ASP A 130 -20.03 14.48 31.80
CA ASP A 130 -19.57 14.49 33.20
C ASP A 130 -18.17 15.12 33.39
N SER A 131 -17.67 15.86 32.40
CA SER A 131 -16.36 16.49 32.51
C SER A 131 -16.41 17.75 33.40
N THR A 132 -16.43 17.57 34.72
CA THR A 132 -15.95 18.59 35.67
C THR A 132 -14.50 19.02 35.38
N TYR A 133 -13.83 18.29 34.49
CA TYR A 133 -12.61 18.63 33.75
C TYR A 133 -12.62 20.02 33.08
N HIS A 134 -13.78 20.68 32.95
CA HIS A 134 -13.88 22.06 32.45
C HIS A 134 -13.22 23.13 33.33
N SER A 135 -12.81 22.84 34.58
CA SER A 135 -12.50 23.91 35.55
C SER A 135 -11.04 24.08 35.99
N ARG A 136 -10.06 23.28 35.52
CA ARG A 136 -8.65 23.41 36.00
C ARG A 136 -7.65 23.97 34.98
N ARG A 137 -7.89 23.82 33.67
CA ARG A 137 -7.09 24.43 32.59
C ARG A 137 -8.04 24.84 31.46
N ASP A 138 -8.39 26.12 31.41
CA ASP A 138 -9.47 26.73 30.60
C ASP A 138 -9.35 26.57 29.05
N GLY A 139 -8.45 25.73 28.54
CA GLY A 139 -8.12 25.60 27.11
C GLY A 139 -8.45 24.27 26.43
N TYR A 140 -8.48 23.13 27.15
CA TYR A 140 -8.48 21.82 26.48
C TYR A 140 -9.66 21.50 25.59
N PRO A 141 -10.92 21.80 25.96
CA PRO A 141 -12.05 21.52 25.08
C PRO A 141 -11.88 22.23 23.72
N ARG A 142 -11.32 23.45 23.73
CA ARG A 142 -11.07 24.21 22.49
C ARG A 142 -9.98 23.57 21.65
N GLU A 143 -8.89 23.12 22.27
CA GLU A 143 -7.78 22.47 21.57
C GLU A 143 -8.19 21.14 20.94
N TYR A 144 -8.97 20.32 21.65
CA TYR A 144 -9.43 19.02 21.15
C TYR A 144 -10.43 19.19 20.01
N VAL A 145 -11.37 20.14 20.15
CA VAL A 145 -12.30 20.50 19.07
C VAL A 145 -11.52 21.01 17.86
N ALA A 146 -10.58 21.93 18.06
CA ALA A 146 -9.75 22.47 16.96
C ALA A 146 -8.93 21.38 16.26
N ALA A 147 -8.33 20.44 17.01
CA ALA A 147 -7.60 19.31 16.49
C ALA A 147 -8.48 18.39 15.62
N SER A 148 -9.66 18.03 16.13
CA SER A 148 -10.63 17.19 15.42
C SER A 148 -11.13 17.87 14.14
N GLU A 149 -11.47 19.16 14.23
CA GLU A 149 -11.91 19.98 13.09
C GLU A 149 -10.82 20.14 12.03
N ALA A 150 -9.56 20.34 12.43
CA ALA A 150 -8.43 20.39 11.50
C ALA A 150 -8.21 19.06 10.78
N ALA A 151 -8.36 17.93 11.48
CA ALA A 151 -8.31 16.61 10.87
C ALA A 151 -9.47 16.38 9.89
N ARG A 152 -10.66 16.85 10.23
CA ARG A 152 -11.86 16.78 9.37
C ARG A 152 -11.69 17.59 8.10
N LYS A 153 -11.30 18.88 8.22
CA LYS A 153 -11.03 19.76 7.07
C LYS A 153 -9.94 19.24 6.14
N SER A 154 -9.00 18.45 6.68
CA SER A 154 -7.88 17.88 5.94
C SER A 154 -8.12 16.44 5.47
N ASN A 155 -9.33 15.89 5.63
CA ASN A 155 -9.68 14.50 5.32
C ASN A 155 -8.61 13.51 5.86
N ARG A 156 -8.36 13.51 7.17
CA ARG A 156 -7.40 12.60 7.82
C ARG A 156 -8.10 11.50 8.61
N GLY A 157 -7.52 10.30 8.64
CA GLY A 157 -7.99 9.19 9.47
C GLY A 157 -9.46 8.84 9.19
N ILE A 158 -10.31 8.85 10.22
CA ILE A 158 -11.74 8.51 10.14
C ILE A 158 -12.53 9.41 9.16
N TRP A 159 -11.98 10.58 8.80
CA TRP A 159 -12.60 11.54 7.89
C TRP A 159 -12.31 11.27 6.42
N ASP A 160 -11.49 10.25 6.09
CA ASP A 160 -11.18 9.83 4.72
C ASP A 160 -11.43 8.33 4.56
N PRO A 161 -12.70 7.93 4.35
CA PRO A 161 -13.07 6.52 4.20
C PRO A 161 -12.36 5.84 3.02
N ASP A 162 -12.24 6.54 1.90
CA ASP A 162 -11.72 5.96 0.67
C ASP A 162 -10.23 5.64 0.72
N ARG A 163 -9.47 6.40 1.52
CA ARG A 163 -8.03 6.17 1.69
C ARG A 163 -7.70 4.89 2.45
N TYR A 164 -8.52 4.49 3.40
CA TYR A 164 -8.25 3.31 4.24
C TYR A 164 -9.21 2.14 3.99
N LYS A 165 -10.19 2.30 3.09
CA LYS A 165 -11.06 1.20 2.67
C LYS A 165 -10.18 0.08 2.11
N PRO A 166 -10.25 -1.15 2.65
CA PRO A 166 -9.55 -2.28 2.06
C PRO A 166 -9.96 -2.37 0.59
N ARG A 167 -9.01 -2.17 -0.33
CA ARG A 167 -9.29 -2.36 -1.75
C ARG A 167 -9.44 -3.86 -1.96
N PRO A 168 -10.57 -4.33 -2.53
CA PRO A 168 -10.80 -5.76 -2.70
C PRO A 168 -9.76 -6.33 -3.65
N ASN A 169 -9.28 -7.55 -3.33
CA ASN A 169 -8.74 -8.62 -4.19
C ASN A 169 -9.00 -8.47 -5.71
N ARG A 170 -8.57 -7.41 -6.40
CA ARG A 170 -8.84 -7.25 -7.83
C ARG A 170 -7.79 -7.99 -8.63
N HIS A 171 -8.25 -9.03 -9.31
CA HIS A 171 -7.47 -9.79 -10.28
C HIS A 171 -8.07 -9.55 -11.66
N SER A 172 -7.23 -9.58 -12.69
CA SER A 172 -7.64 -9.45 -14.08
C SER A 172 -7.30 -10.73 -14.82
N VAL A 173 -8.25 -11.22 -15.61
CA VAL A 173 -7.98 -12.18 -16.67
C VAL A 173 -7.87 -11.39 -17.97
N ASN A 174 -6.71 -11.40 -18.59
CA ASN A 174 -6.43 -10.61 -19.78
C ASN A 174 -6.23 -11.53 -20.98
N LEU A 175 -6.73 -11.10 -22.14
CA LEU A 175 -6.38 -11.66 -23.43
C LEU A 175 -5.63 -10.59 -24.21
N LEU A 176 -4.40 -10.90 -24.62
CA LEU A 176 -3.55 -9.99 -25.36
C LEU A 176 -3.08 -10.63 -26.66
N ALA A 177 -3.09 -9.85 -27.72
CA ALA A 177 -2.52 -10.21 -29.00
C ALA A 177 -1.44 -9.18 -29.36
N GLY A 178 -0.36 -9.66 -29.95
CA GLY A 178 0.75 -8.82 -30.37
C GLY A 178 1.33 -9.27 -31.69
N ALA A 179 1.95 -8.33 -32.38
CA ALA A 179 2.70 -8.59 -33.59
C ALA A 179 3.79 -7.53 -33.77
N GLY A 180 4.81 -7.89 -34.54
CA GLY A 180 5.85 -6.98 -34.97
C GLY A 180 7.14 -7.70 -35.28
N ASP A 181 8.18 -6.93 -35.45
CA ASP A 181 9.52 -7.41 -35.68
C ASP A 181 10.21 -7.56 -34.33
N ARG A 182 10.92 -8.68 -34.15
CA ARG A 182 11.64 -8.94 -32.91
C ARG A 182 12.87 -8.02 -32.88
N PRO A 183 12.95 -7.04 -31.96
CA PRO A 183 14.03 -6.08 -32.02
C PRO A 183 15.37 -6.77 -31.71
N GLY A 184 16.37 -6.54 -32.56
CA GLY A 184 17.69 -7.20 -32.48
C GLY A 184 17.84 -8.48 -33.31
N PHE A 185 16.79 -8.91 -34.05
CA PHE A 185 16.87 -9.99 -35.03
C PHE A 185 16.35 -9.44 -36.37
N SER A 186 17.20 -9.38 -37.40
CA SER A 186 16.75 -9.01 -38.75
C SER A 186 15.78 -10.08 -39.27
N ASP A 187 14.63 -9.65 -39.79
CA ASP A 187 13.62 -10.48 -40.47
C ASP A 187 12.82 -11.49 -39.62
N ASP A 188 12.93 -11.40 -38.30
CA ASP A 188 12.13 -12.19 -37.36
C ASP A 188 10.80 -11.50 -37.03
N TYR A 189 9.79 -11.74 -37.85
CA TYR A 189 8.42 -11.32 -37.53
C TYR A 189 7.78 -12.29 -36.53
N TYR A 190 7.21 -11.76 -35.45
CA TYR A 190 6.47 -12.54 -34.47
C TYR A 190 4.98 -12.18 -34.44
N ARG A 191 4.18 -13.18 -34.07
CA ARG A 191 2.80 -13.03 -33.62
C ARG A 191 2.67 -13.70 -32.27
N GLU A 192 1.92 -13.11 -31.38
CA GLU A 192 1.67 -13.70 -30.07
C GLU A 192 0.20 -13.57 -29.69
N LEU A 193 -0.26 -14.58 -28.96
CA LEU A 193 -1.54 -14.58 -28.27
C LEU A 193 -1.30 -15.14 -26.88
N TYR A 194 -1.73 -14.42 -25.84
CA TYR A 194 -1.60 -14.94 -24.49
C TYR A 194 -2.74 -14.52 -23.57
N VAL A 195 -2.94 -15.36 -22.56
CA VAL A 195 -3.87 -15.17 -21.46
C VAL A 195 -3.06 -14.91 -20.19
N SER A 196 -3.39 -13.86 -19.45
CA SER A 196 -2.74 -13.60 -18.16
C SER A 196 -3.73 -13.41 -17.02
N TYR A 197 -3.39 -14.00 -15.88
CA TYR A 197 -4.03 -13.74 -14.60
C TYR A 197 -3.13 -12.83 -13.76
N GLU A 198 -3.54 -11.57 -13.58
CA GLU A 198 -2.71 -10.54 -12.96
C GLU A 198 -3.44 -9.75 -11.88
N PRO A 199 -2.79 -9.40 -10.75
CA PRO A 199 -3.32 -8.45 -9.77
C PRO A 199 -3.40 -7.03 -10.35
N VAL A 200 -4.49 -6.30 -10.08
CA VAL A 200 -4.70 -4.94 -10.64
C VAL A 200 -4.08 -3.84 -9.76
N ALA A 201 -3.83 -4.08 -8.46
CA ALA A 201 -3.41 -2.99 -7.55
C ALA A 201 -2.63 -3.42 -6.27
N TYR A 202 -1.91 -4.55 -6.26
CA TYR A 202 -1.45 -5.16 -4.98
C TYR A 202 -0.03 -4.88 -4.55
N LYS A 203 0.13 -4.94 -3.21
CA LYS A 203 1.40 -4.95 -2.49
C LYS A 203 2.10 -6.32 -2.47
N SER A 204 1.40 -7.44 -2.48
CA SER A 204 2.04 -8.72 -2.77
C SER A 204 1.05 -9.60 -3.49
N ALA A 205 1.46 -10.20 -4.60
CA ALA A 205 0.55 -11.00 -5.39
C ALA A 205 1.29 -11.96 -6.30
N PHE A 206 0.59 -13.05 -6.62
CA PHE A 206 1.01 -14.04 -7.60
C PHE A 206 0.29 -13.76 -8.92
N SER A 207 1.02 -13.89 -10.03
CA SER A 207 0.46 -13.83 -11.37
C SER A 207 0.95 -15.00 -12.21
N ILE A 208 0.11 -15.45 -13.12
CA ILE A 208 0.45 -16.48 -14.12
C ILE A 208 0.16 -15.90 -15.49
N VAL A 209 1.13 -16.00 -16.40
CA VAL A 209 0.98 -15.71 -17.82
C VAL A 209 1.14 -17.00 -18.60
N PHE A 210 0.18 -17.32 -19.47
CA PHE A 210 0.27 -18.43 -20.41
C PHE A 210 0.11 -17.91 -21.82
N GLY A 211 1.04 -18.21 -22.71
CA GLY A 211 1.00 -17.69 -24.08
C GLY A 211 1.52 -18.65 -25.12
N LEU A 212 1.17 -18.33 -26.36
CA LEU A 212 1.71 -18.92 -27.57
C LEU A 212 2.38 -17.81 -28.38
N MET A 213 3.67 -17.98 -28.65
CA MET A 213 4.42 -17.13 -29.57
C MET A 213 4.69 -17.90 -30.86
N GLN A 214 4.36 -17.30 -32.00
CA GLN A 214 4.72 -17.80 -33.30
C GLN A 214 5.79 -16.87 -33.89
N THR A 215 6.99 -17.39 -34.17
CA THR A 215 8.04 -16.62 -34.84
C THR A 215 8.26 -17.17 -36.23
N LYS A 216 8.48 -16.28 -37.20
CA LYS A 216 8.86 -16.62 -38.55
C LYS A 216 10.29 -16.15 -38.74
N ALA A 217 11.22 -17.10 -38.85
CA ALA A 217 12.60 -16.81 -39.19
C ALA A 217 12.79 -16.98 -40.69
N VAL A 218 13.45 -16.01 -41.31
CA VAL A 218 13.94 -16.13 -42.67
C VAL A 218 15.43 -16.41 -42.56
N ASP A 219 15.84 -17.64 -42.86
CA ASP A 219 17.26 -17.97 -42.94
C ASP A 219 17.83 -17.20 -44.14
N GLU A 220 18.59 -16.13 -43.89
CA GLU A 220 19.39 -15.49 -44.94
C GLU A 220 20.45 -16.48 -45.42
N PRO A 221 20.73 -16.56 -46.73
CA PRO A 221 21.78 -17.44 -47.23
C PRO A 221 23.14 -17.03 -46.64
N GLU A 222 23.75 -17.92 -45.85
CA GLU A 222 24.97 -17.67 -45.06
C GLU A 222 26.23 -17.31 -45.89
N ALA A 223 26.17 -17.29 -47.22
CA ALA A 223 27.30 -16.90 -48.05
C ALA A 223 26.89 -16.36 -49.45
N PRO A 224 27.64 -15.40 -50.01
CA PRO A 224 27.52 -15.01 -51.41
C PRO A 224 27.94 -16.21 -52.29
N GLY A 225 26.94 -16.97 -52.76
CA GLY A 225 27.13 -18.23 -53.51
C GLY A 225 26.29 -19.41 -53.01
N GLY A 226 25.53 -19.27 -51.91
CA GLY A 226 24.60 -20.29 -51.43
C GLY A 226 23.38 -20.45 -52.33
N TYR A 227 22.92 -21.70 -52.50
CA TYR A 227 21.75 -22.06 -53.31
C TYR A 227 20.52 -21.18 -52.97
N PRO A 228 19.74 -20.73 -53.98
CA PRO A 228 18.56 -19.92 -53.75
C PRO A 228 17.45 -20.78 -53.13
N GLY A 229 17.28 -20.64 -51.82
CA GLY A 229 16.18 -21.25 -51.09
C GLY A 229 16.20 -20.78 -49.65
N SER A 230 15.71 -19.57 -49.38
CA SER A 230 15.38 -19.17 -48.02
C SER A 230 14.26 -20.06 -47.53
N GLU A 231 14.59 -21.04 -46.70
CA GLU A 231 13.60 -21.87 -46.03
C GLU A 231 12.96 -21.00 -44.95
N ILE A 232 11.70 -20.64 -45.14
CA ILE A 232 10.93 -19.93 -44.10
C ILE A 232 10.62 -20.94 -43.00
N ARG A 233 11.23 -20.76 -41.83
CA ARG A 233 10.96 -21.60 -40.66
C ARG A 233 9.99 -20.90 -39.73
N THR A 234 8.90 -21.59 -39.42
CA THR A 234 7.89 -21.12 -38.46
C THR A 234 8.01 -21.92 -37.17
N PHE A 235 8.21 -21.23 -36.05
CA PHE A 235 8.30 -21.84 -34.73
C PHE A 235 7.11 -21.44 -33.87
N ASN A 236 6.44 -22.44 -33.28
CA ASN A 236 5.41 -22.24 -32.27
C ASN A 236 6.01 -22.53 -30.89
N LEU A 237 6.07 -21.51 -30.04
CA LEU A 237 6.71 -21.54 -28.74
C LEU A 237 5.66 -21.25 -27.66
N PRO A 238 5.04 -22.29 -27.07
CA PRO A 238 4.22 -22.11 -25.90
C PRO A 238 5.11 -21.76 -24.69
N TYR A 239 4.64 -20.85 -23.85
CA TYR A 239 5.37 -20.42 -22.67
C TYR A 239 4.46 -20.21 -21.47
N LEU A 240 5.03 -20.37 -20.28
CA LEU A 240 4.38 -20.18 -18.98
C LEU A 240 5.29 -19.32 -18.10
N ILE A 241 4.75 -18.26 -17.52
CA ILE A 241 5.51 -17.31 -16.68
C ILE A 241 4.77 -17.15 -15.35
N PRO A 242 5.06 -18.00 -14.35
CA PRO A 242 4.70 -17.73 -12.97
C PRO A 242 5.57 -16.59 -12.42
N GLN A 243 4.92 -15.63 -11.78
CA GLN A 243 5.59 -14.49 -11.17
C GLN A 243 5.07 -14.26 -9.75
N ILE A 244 5.99 -13.99 -8.83
CA ILE A 244 5.71 -13.52 -7.48
C ILE A 244 6.10 -12.04 -7.42
N ARG A 245 5.14 -11.19 -7.11
CA ARG A 245 5.32 -9.75 -7.00
C ARG A 245 5.24 -9.34 -5.54
N VAL A 246 6.23 -8.61 -5.05
CA VAL A 246 6.25 -7.96 -3.74
C VAL A 246 6.44 -6.46 -3.96
N GLN A 247 5.34 -5.74 -4.03
CA GLN A 247 5.25 -4.31 -4.24
C GLN A 247 4.83 -3.55 -2.96
N THR A 248 5.29 -2.34 -2.77
CA THR A 248 4.79 -1.42 -1.74
C THR A 248 4.37 -0.14 -2.42
N ASP A 249 3.95 0.85 -1.64
CA ASP A 249 3.55 2.15 -2.22
C ASP A 249 4.75 2.93 -2.80
N TYR A 250 5.98 2.58 -2.40
CA TYR A 250 7.21 3.33 -2.72
C TYR A 250 8.34 2.48 -3.30
N PHE A 251 8.37 1.20 -2.93
CA PHE A 251 9.38 0.24 -3.34
C PHE A 251 8.71 -1.01 -3.89
N GLY A 252 9.18 -1.57 -4.99
CA GLY A 252 8.68 -2.84 -5.49
C GLY A 252 9.79 -3.74 -5.98
N PHE A 253 9.60 -5.02 -5.73
CA PHE A 253 10.46 -6.10 -6.17
C PHE A 253 9.58 -7.19 -6.79
N ASN A 254 9.83 -7.53 -8.06
CA ASN A 254 9.19 -8.69 -8.67
C ASN A 254 10.24 -9.75 -8.95
N LEU A 255 9.94 -10.98 -8.54
CA LEU A 255 10.72 -12.16 -8.87
C LEU A 255 9.82 -13.10 -9.66
N GLY A 256 10.20 -13.38 -10.90
CA GLY A 256 9.51 -14.33 -11.76
C GLY A 256 10.48 -15.34 -12.32
N ILE A 257 9.92 -16.45 -12.80
CA ILE A 257 10.69 -17.48 -13.48
C ILE A 257 10.01 -17.68 -14.83
N PHE A 258 10.74 -17.47 -15.91
CA PHE A 258 10.25 -17.75 -17.26
C PHE A 258 10.40 -19.24 -17.56
N PHE A 259 9.30 -19.94 -17.85
CA PHE A 259 9.32 -21.31 -18.38
C PHE A 259 8.96 -21.27 -19.85
N ASN A 260 9.93 -21.55 -20.73
CA ASN A 260 9.62 -21.91 -22.10
C ASN A 260 9.20 -23.38 -22.13
N VAL A 261 7.91 -23.66 -22.34
CA VAL A 261 7.43 -25.04 -22.47
C VAL A 261 7.66 -25.44 -23.93
N ARG A 262 8.91 -25.74 -24.29
CA ARG A 262 9.19 -26.31 -25.62
C ARG A 262 8.58 -27.70 -25.69
N VAL A 263 7.44 -27.83 -26.36
CA VAL A 263 6.93 -29.12 -26.80
C VAL A 263 7.84 -29.58 -27.95
N PHE A 264 8.89 -30.32 -27.60
CA PHE A 264 9.72 -31.17 -28.46
C PHE A 264 9.83 -30.74 -29.94
N SER A 265 10.66 -29.75 -30.27
CA SER A 265 11.29 -29.71 -31.59
C SER A 265 12.69 -30.32 -31.48
N ARG A 266 13.02 -31.23 -32.39
CA ARG A 266 14.28 -32.00 -32.39
C ARG A 266 15.48 -31.04 -32.42
N GLY A 267 16.28 -30.99 -31.35
CA GLY A 267 17.61 -30.37 -31.39
C GLY A 267 18.03 -29.52 -30.17
N TYR A 268 17.10 -29.05 -29.33
CA TYR A 268 17.45 -28.24 -28.14
C TYR A 268 16.68 -28.71 -26.90
N PRO A 269 17.28 -29.57 -26.05
CA PRO A 269 16.53 -30.37 -25.07
C PRO A 269 16.27 -29.72 -23.71
N ILE A 270 16.67 -28.46 -23.46
CA ILE A 270 16.65 -27.93 -22.08
C ILE A 270 15.73 -26.70 -21.97
N PRO A 271 14.71 -26.73 -21.09
CA PRO A 271 13.97 -25.53 -20.72
C PRO A 271 14.93 -24.54 -20.07
N PHE A 272 15.06 -23.35 -20.65
CA PHE A 272 15.87 -22.27 -20.07
C PHE A 272 15.05 -21.52 -19.02
N LEU A 273 15.59 -21.46 -17.80
CA LEU A 273 15.03 -20.69 -16.70
C LEU A 273 15.70 -19.32 -16.67
N PHE A 274 14.93 -18.28 -16.97
CA PHE A 274 15.39 -16.90 -16.80
C PHE A 274 14.68 -16.29 -15.58
N PRO A 275 15.42 -15.86 -14.55
CA PRO A 275 14.83 -15.11 -13.46
C PRO A 275 14.47 -13.71 -13.98
N SER A 276 13.20 -13.32 -13.89
CA SER A 276 12.81 -11.93 -14.14
C SER A 276 12.92 -11.16 -12.83
N ILE A 277 13.70 -10.07 -12.83
CA ILE A 277 13.87 -9.20 -11.67
C ILE A 277 13.40 -7.81 -12.04
N SER A 278 12.45 -7.26 -11.29
CA SER A 278 12.00 -5.88 -11.51
C SER A 278 12.13 -5.09 -10.22
N LEU A 279 12.84 -3.98 -10.31
CA LEU A 279 13.04 -3.02 -9.23
C LEU A 279 12.22 -1.77 -9.52
N LYS A 280 11.43 -1.34 -8.54
CA LYS A 280 10.66 -0.09 -8.60
C LYS A 280 11.05 0.79 -7.43
N ALA A 281 11.37 2.05 -7.72
CA ALA A 281 11.68 3.06 -6.72
C ALA A 281 10.95 4.37 -7.06
N GLY A 282 10.16 4.89 -6.12
CA GLY A 282 9.40 6.12 -6.33
C GLY A 282 9.21 6.92 -5.05
N PHE A 283 9.18 8.24 -5.21
CA PHE A 283 8.97 9.19 -4.10
C PHE A 283 7.50 9.59 -3.95
N LEU A 284 6.66 9.35 -4.97
CA LEU A 284 5.25 9.72 -4.99
C LEU A 284 4.38 8.54 -5.42
N ARG A 285 3.15 8.45 -4.89
CA ARG A 285 2.18 7.39 -5.28
C ARG A 285 1.85 7.38 -6.78
N ALA A 286 1.99 8.54 -7.45
CA ALA A 286 1.71 8.71 -8.87
C ALA A 286 2.93 8.49 -9.77
N PHE A 287 4.16 8.51 -9.23
CA PHE A 287 5.37 8.53 -10.04
C PHE A 287 6.45 7.61 -9.46
N TYR A 288 6.94 6.67 -10.28
CA TYR A 288 8.08 5.84 -9.90
C TYR A 288 8.94 5.46 -11.11
N LEU A 289 10.23 5.26 -10.86
CA LEU A 289 11.17 4.65 -11.79
C LEU A 289 11.08 3.14 -11.67
N SER A 290 11.13 2.44 -12.80
CA SER A 290 11.25 0.98 -12.85
C SER A 290 12.46 0.59 -13.69
N ALA A 291 13.23 -0.38 -13.19
CA ALA A 291 14.22 -1.12 -13.95
C ALA A 291 13.81 -2.59 -13.93
N ASP A 292 13.53 -3.15 -15.11
CA ASP A 292 13.18 -4.54 -15.29
C ASP A 292 14.36 -5.24 -15.97
N LEU A 293 14.79 -6.37 -15.43
CA LEU A 293 15.72 -7.32 -16.03
C LEU A 293 14.89 -8.53 -16.46
N LEU A 294 15.06 -8.93 -17.72
CA LEU A 294 14.39 -10.06 -18.36
C LEU A 294 12.86 -9.93 -18.24
N ASN A 295 12.33 -8.90 -18.92
CA ASN A 295 10.92 -8.54 -18.81
C ASN A 295 10.06 -9.24 -19.89
N ASP A 296 8.74 -9.33 -19.64
CA ASP A 296 7.77 -9.86 -20.61
C ASP A 296 7.46 -8.86 -21.75
N PHE A 297 8.14 -7.72 -21.80
CA PHE A 297 7.91 -6.67 -22.78
C PHE A 297 8.78 -6.95 -24.00
N LEU A 298 8.16 -7.52 -25.04
CA LEU A 298 8.83 -7.80 -26.33
C LEU A 298 10.08 -8.68 -26.20
N PHE A 299 10.20 -9.45 -25.10
CA PHE A 299 11.33 -10.32 -24.80
C PHE A 299 12.67 -9.57 -24.68
N GLY A 300 12.63 -8.31 -24.23
CA GLY A 300 13.83 -7.51 -24.00
C GLY A 300 14.63 -8.00 -22.77
N PRO A 301 15.96 -8.12 -22.86
CA PRO A 301 16.82 -8.47 -21.73
C PRO A 301 16.74 -7.48 -20.57
N SER A 302 16.43 -6.21 -20.82
CA SER A 302 16.19 -5.23 -19.75
C SER A 302 15.40 -4.02 -20.25
N SER A 303 14.73 -3.31 -19.34
CA SER A 303 14.10 -2.03 -19.62
C SER A 303 14.21 -1.08 -18.45
N ILE A 304 14.35 0.20 -18.72
CA ILE A 304 14.28 1.26 -17.71
C ILE A 304 13.21 2.26 -18.16
N GLY A 305 12.32 2.65 -17.25
CA GLY A 305 11.29 3.62 -17.59
C GLY A 305 10.65 4.33 -16.42
N LEU A 306 9.99 5.43 -16.76
CA LEU A 306 9.17 6.24 -15.89
C LEU A 306 7.73 5.71 -15.91
N ASN A 307 7.17 5.52 -14.73
CA ASN A 307 5.79 5.09 -14.54
C ASN A 307 4.98 6.25 -13.97
N LEU A 308 3.89 6.57 -14.65
CA LEU A 308 2.87 7.52 -14.21
C LEU A 308 1.59 6.73 -13.88
N ARG A 309 1.05 6.94 -12.68
CA ARG A 309 -0.23 6.41 -12.25
C ARG A 309 -1.21 7.54 -11.96
N ILE A 310 -2.33 7.55 -12.68
CA ILE A 310 -3.45 8.48 -12.46
C ILE A 310 -4.56 7.69 -11.76
N ALA A 311 -5.07 8.23 -10.66
CA ALA A 311 -5.96 7.49 -9.75
C ALA A 311 -7.39 7.30 -10.28
N HIS A 312 -7.87 8.20 -11.14
CA HIS A 312 -9.20 8.08 -11.72
C HIS A 312 -9.27 8.76 -13.11
N PRO A 313 -9.56 8.03 -14.19
CA PRO A 313 -9.59 6.55 -14.26
C PRO A 313 -8.23 5.97 -13.86
N ASP A 314 -8.19 4.72 -13.37
CA ASP A 314 -6.93 4.00 -13.05
C ASP A 314 -6.15 3.83 -14.37
N ILE A 315 -5.30 4.82 -14.67
CA ILE A 315 -4.40 4.84 -15.83
C ILE A 315 -3.00 4.58 -15.32
N HIS A 316 -2.33 3.63 -15.95
CA HIS A 316 -0.91 3.40 -15.77
C HIS A 316 -0.21 3.60 -17.11
N LEU A 317 0.65 4.61 -17.17
CA LEU A 317 1.48 4.94 -18.32
C LEU A 317 2.93 4.62 -17.96
N TRP A 318 3.61 3.86 -18.81
CA TRP A 318 5.04 3.65 -18.75
C TRP A 318 5.66 4.22 -20.02
N ILE A 319 6.73 4.98 -19.86
CA ILE A 319 7.56 5.48 -20.96
C ILE A 319 9.00 5.18 -20.59
N GLY A 320 9.73 4.51 -21.48
CA GLY A 320 11.09 4.11 -21.18
C GLY A 320 11.84 3.60 -22.39
N ASN A 321 13.01 3.04 -22.16
CA ASN A 321 13.78 2.34 -23.15
C ASN A 321 13.89 0.86 -22.75
N THR A 322 13.77 -0.02 -23.73
CA THR A 322 14.03 -1.45 -23.58
C THR A 322 15.31 -1.76 -24.35
N ALA A 323 16.30 -2.31 -23.66
CA ALA A 323 17.52 -2.78 -24.29
C ALA A 323 17.24 -4.08 -25.04
N PHE A 324 17.85 -4.24 -26.20
CA PHE A 324 17.79 -5.42 -27.04
C PHE A 324 19.20 -5.81 -27.45
N GLY A 325 19.56 -7.08 -27.21
CA GLY A 325 20.72 -7.76 -27.78
C GLY A 325 21.96 -6.89 -28.02
N GLU A 326 22.49 -6.93 -29.23
CA GLU A 326 23.75 -6.33 -29.72
C GLU A 326 23.77 -4.78 -29.70
N GLY A 327 23.54 -4.18 -28.53
CA GLY A 327 23.80 -2.77 -28.26
C GLY A 327 22.66 -1.80 -28.58
N GLY A 328 21.48 -2.28 -28.96
CA GLY A 328 20.32 -1.43 -29.26
C GLY A 328 19.46 -1.15 -28.03
N SER A 329 18.87 0.06 -27.95
CA SER A 329 17.76 0.32 -27.04
C SER A 329 16.62 0.97 -27.81
N VAL A 330 15.41 0.47 -27.63
CA VAL A 330 14.23 0.98 -28.34
C VAL A 330 13.32 1.68 -27.34
N PRO A 331 12.89 2.93 -27.62
CA PRO A 331 11.90 3.59 -26.79
C PRO A 331 10.58 2.85 -26.86
N GLY A 332 9.93 2.72 -25.71
CA GLY A 332 8.68 2.01 -25.57
C GLY A 332 7.68 2.77 -24.72
N LEU A 333 6.42 2.42 -24.97
CA LEU A 333 5.26 2.93 -24.27
C LEU A 333 4.39 1.76 -23.80
N ARG A 334 3.90 1.82 -22.57
CA ARG A 334 2.86 0.93 -22.05
C ARG A 334 1.72 1.77 -21.50
N LEU A 335 0.50 1.43 -21.86
CA LEU A 335 -0.71 2.06 -21.38
C LEU A 335 -1.66 0.99 -20.85
N ASN A 336 -2.03 1.10 -19.59
CA ASN A 336 -3.12 0.32 -19.01
C ASN A 336 -4.23 1.29 -18.59
N VAL A 337 -5.46 1.06 -19.05
CA VAL A 337 -6.63 1.90 -18.71
C VAL A 337 -7.74 1.03 -18.16
N LEU A 338 -8.16 1.29 -16.92
CA LEU A 338 -9.33 0.64 -16.34
C LEU A 338 -10.61 1.42 -16.69
N ILE A 339 -11.42 0.83 -17.55
CA ILE A 339 -12.70 1.37 -18.04
C ILE A 339 -13.85 0.79 -17.21
N ALA A 340 -14.73 1.66 -16.71
CA ALA A 340 -15.91 1.30 -15.91
C ALA A 340 -15.59 0.41 -14.68
N GLY A 341 -14.35 0.46 -14.18
CA GLY A 341 -13.89 -0.38 -13.07
C GLY A 341 -13.81 -1.88 -13.39
N ARG A 342 -14.03 -2.31 -14.64
CA ARG A 342 -14.18 -3.72 -15.03
C ARG A 342 -13.31 -4.15 -16.19
N TYR A 343 -13.08 -3.28 -17.16
CA TYR A 343 -12.36 -3.63 -18.39
C TYR A 343 -10.98 -2.98 -18.36
N LEU A 344 -9.94 -3.78 -18.39
CA LEU A 344 -8.56 -3.31 -18.41
C LEU A 344 -8.04 -3.33 -19.84
N LEU A 345 -8.04 -2.18 -20.51
CA LEU A 345 -7.39 -2.04 -21.81
C LEU A 345 -5.88 -1.99 -21.59
N LYS A 346 -5.13 -2.81 -22.32
CA LYS A 346 -3.67 -2.84 -22.29
C LYS A 346 -3.15 -2.56 -23.70
N ALA A 347 -2.23 -1.63 -23.82
CA ALA A 347 -1.49 -1.34 -25.03
C ALA A 347 -0.01 -1.22 -24.70
N GLN A 348 0.83 -1.79 -25.55
CA GLN A 348 2.28 -1.75 -25.43
C GLN A 348 2.86 -1.59 -26.83
N GLY A 349 3.89 -0.75 -26.96
CA GLY A 349 4.59 -0.57 -28.22
C GLY A 349 6.04 -0.21 -27.97
N ALA A 350 6.94 -0.69 -28.83
CA ALA A 350 8.28 -0.14 -28.97
C ALA A 350 8.56 0.14 -30.44
N TYR A 351 9.31 1.20 -30.70
CA TYR A 351 9.60 1.67 -32.05
C TYR A 351 11.02 2.21 -32.16
N ASP A 352 11.85 1.65 -33.04
CA ASP A 352 13.20 2.15 -33.30
C ASP A 352 13.14 3.30 -34.31
N PHE A 353 13.56 4.49 -33.88
CA PHE A 353 13.59 5.66 -34.76
C PHE A 353 14.81 5.68 -35.70
N GLY A 354 15.84 4.88 -35.44
CA GLY A 354 17.07 4.86 -36.24
C GLY A 354 16.98 4.02 -37.51
N GLU A 355 16.15 2.98 -37.49
CA GLU A 355 15.91 2.06 -38.62
C GLU A 355 14.39 1.85 -38.81
N PRO A 356 13.68 2.83 -39.38
CA PRO A 356 12.21 2.84 -39.43
C PRO A 356 11.61 1.65 -40.17
N GLU A 357 12.39 0.99 -41.05
CA GLU A 357 11.92 -0.16 -41.81
C GLU A 357 11.96 -1.49 -41.03
N LYS A 358 12.57 -1.57 -39.84
CA LYS A 358 12.98 -2.89 -39.30
C LYS A 358 12.62 -3.23 -37.87
N ARG A 359 12.06 -2.32 -37.05
CA ARG A 359 12.02 -2.58 -35.59
C ARG A 359 10.84 -1.91 -34.89
N TYR A 360 9.66 -2.49 -35.06
CA TYR A 360 8.51 -2.15 -34.22
C TYR A 360 7.89 -3.41 -33.63
N GLY A 361 7.43 -3.32 -32.39
CA GLY A 361 6.66 -4.37 -31.74
C GLY A 361 5.48 -3.75 -31.03
N PHE A 362 4.27 -4.26 -31.27
CA PHE A 362 3.09 -3.80 -30.56
C PHE A 362 2.28 -4.96 -29.99
N ARG A 363 1.64 -4.69 -28.86
CA ARG A 363 0.75 -5.61 -28.16
C ARG A 363 -0.46 -4.82 -27.71
N VAL A 364 -1.64 -5.36 -27.98
CA VAL A 364 -2.90 -4.78 -27.52
C VAL A 364 -3.78 -5.89 -26.97
N GLY A 365 -4.58 -5.55 -25.97
CA GLY A 365 -5.49 -6.51 -25.40
C GLY A 365 -6.43 -5.91 -24.39
N MET A 366 -7.34 -6.76 -23.93
CA MET A 366 -8.33 -6.40 -22.95
C MET A 366 -8.40 -7.47 -21.88
N GLY A 367 -8.53 -7.03 -20.63
CA GLY A 367 -8.82 -7.90 -19.52
C GLY A 367 -10.10 -7.57 -18.81
N TYR A 368 -10.63 -8.56 -18.11
CA TYR A 368 -11.77 -8.44 -17.23
C TYR A 368 -11.33 -8.52 -15.78
N VAL A 369 -11.71 -7.54 -14.97
CA VAL A 369 -11.35 -7.44 -13.55
C VAL A 369 -12.38 -8.16 -12.68
N LEU A 370 -11.94 -9.26 -12.08
CA LEU A 370 -12.63 -10.04 -11.06
C LEU A 370 -12.56 -9.33 -9.69
N GLY A 371 -13.60 -9.52 -8.86
CA GLY A 371 -13.64 -8.98 -7.48
C GLY A 371 -14.23 -7.57 -7.36
N THR A 372 -15.15 -7.19 -8.25
CA THR A 372 -15.86 -5.90 -8.18
C THR A 372 -17.21 -6.05 -7.47
N ARG A 373 -17.18 -6.09 -6.13
CA ARG A 373 -18.26 -5.61 -5.26
C ARG A 373 -17.76 -5.46 -3.84
#